data_AF-A0AAU4YEQ7-F1
#
_entry.id   AF-A0AAU4YEQ7-F1
#
_cell.length_a   1.000
_cell.length_b   1.000
_cell.length_c   1.000
_cell.angle_alpha   90.00
_cell.angle_beta   90.00
_cell.angle_gamma   90.00
#
_symmetry.space_group_name_H-M   'P 1'
#
loop_
_entity.id
_entity.type
_entity.pdbx_description
1 polymer ?
#
loop_
_entity_poly.entity_id
_entity_poly.type
_entity_poly.pdbx_seq_one_letter_code
_entity_poly.pdbx_strand_id
1 'polypeptide(L)'
;MGAVSAALAVGVLTAPAAHAVRGDLAITKVVVNGGKPIVLGTGTKTVSLSVTARTDSPIKDTFLELWHGTDSELNASYHKRGTCTAPSAGLTTCSTSFQLDPKSDLISNSLAGGGWKAYAQLEAKDGDYVSDNYPAVRVQRAASLTVNAAPEPVVKGKPVTVTGRLLLADWNANKYRGYSGQSVKLQYRKSGSSTYTTLKTLKTNSSGDLRTTVTASADGYWRWTFAGWTTVPAVTTAGDFVDVR
;
A
#
# COMPACT_ATOMS: atom_id res chain seq x y z
N MET A 1 -63.57 -54.64 29.59
CA MET A 1 -63.68 -53.24 30.06
C MET A 1 -62.36 -52.54 29.77
N GLY A 2 -62.41 -51.45 29.00
CA GLY A 2 -61.38 -50.39 29.02
C GLY A 2 -60.12 -50.57 28.18
N ALA A 3 -60.13 -49.96 26.98
CA ALA A 3 -58.97 -49.40 26.29
C ALA A 3 -58.26 -48.36 27.20
N VAL A 4 -57.01 -47.92 27.00
CA VAL A 4 -56.48 -47.17 25.85
C VAL A 4 -54.94 -47.26 25.86
N SER A 5 -54.35 -47.73 24.77
CA SER A 5 -52.93 -47.57 24.48
C SER A 5 -52.71 -46.23 23.77
N ALA A 6 -52.01 -45.29 24.40
CA ALA A 6 -51.57 -44.07 23.78
C ALA A 6 -50.23 -44.31 23.06
N ALA A 7 -50.25 -44.34 21.72
CA ALA A 7 -49.04 -44.35 20.91
C ALA A 7 -48.57 -42.90 20.70
N LEU A 8 -47.42 -42.53 21.28
CA LEU A 8 -46.70 -41.30 20.92
C LEU A 8 -46.05 -41.49 19.54
N ALA A 9 -46.57 -40.83 18.52
CA ALA A 9 -45.88 -40.71 17.23
C ALA A 9 -44.85 -39.57 17.32
N VAL A 10 -43.57 -39.92 17.43
CA VAL A 10 -42.46 -38.95 17.29
C VAL A 10 -42.28 -38.67 15.80
N GLY A 11 -42.82 -37.55 15.33
CA GLY A 11 -42.56 -37.06 13.98
C GLY A 11 -41.12 -36.54 13.87
N VAL A 12 -40.27 -37.23 13.13
CA VAL A 12 -38.96 -36.71 12.75
C VAL A 12 -39.19 -35.65 11.67
N LEU A 13 -39.18 -34.37 12.07
CA LEU A 13 -39.01 -33.28 11.09
C LEU A 13 -37.58 -33.31 10.60
N THR A 14 -37.34 -33.97 9.47
CA THR A 14 -36.14 -33.71 8.67
C THR A 14 -36.34 -32.33 8.04
N ALA A 15 -35.81 -31.28 8.69
CA ALA A 15 -35.65 -30.00 8.00
C ALA A 15 -34.83 -30.26 6.73
N PRO A 16 -35.25 -29.76 5.55
CA PRO A 16 -34.41 -29.84 4.38
C PRO A 16 -33.09 -29.13 4.71
N ALA A 17 -31.97 -29.82 4.51
CA ALA A 17 -30.68 -29.15 4.51
C ALA A 17 -30.78 -28.03 3.47
N ALA A 18 -30.67 -26.78 3.90
CA ALA A 18 -30.61 -25.64 3.01
C ALA A 18 -29.29 -25.71 2.25
N HIS A 19 -29.26 -26.50 1.18
CA HIS A 19 -28.25 -26.39 0.15
C HIS A 19 -28.58 -25.11 -0.61
N ALA A 20 -27.97 -24.00 -0.20
CA ALA A 20 -27.92 -22.81 -1.04
C ALA A 20 -27.37 -23.27 -2.39
N VAL A 21 -28.18 -23.16 -3.45
CA VAL A 21 -27.68 -23.25 -4.80
C VAL A 21 -26.59 -22.18 -4.86
N ARG A 22 -25.33 -22.59 -5.02
CA ARG A 22 -24.24 -21.67 -5.25
C ARG A 22 -24.51 -21.06 -6.61
N GLY A 23 -25.17 -19.90 -6.64
CA GLY A 23 -25.43 -19.22 -7.89
C GLY A 23 -24.15 -18.71 -8.52
N ASP A 24 -24.29 -18.05 -9.66
CA ASP A 24 -23.19 -17.80 -10.58
C ASP A 24 -22.22 -16.71 -10.11
N LEU A 25 -22.62 -15.99 -9.05
CA LEU A 25 -21.88 -14.91 -8.41
C LEU A 25 -20.52 -15.38 -7.91
N ALA A 26 -19.46 -14.89 -8.55
CA ALA A 26 -18.09 -15.23 -8.20
C ALA A 26 -17.18 -14.02 -8.33
N ILE A 27 -16.45 -13.68 -7.28
CA ILE A 27 -15.40 -12.66 -7.34
C ILE A 27 -14.24 -13.19 -8.19
N THR A 28 -13.87 -12.42 -9.21
CA THR A 28 -12.81 -12.78 -10.17
C THR A 28 -11.57 -11.92 -10.03
N LYS A 29 -11.69 -10.73 -9.44
CA LYS A 29 -10.55 -9.81 -9.25
C LYS A 29 -10.76 -8.88 -8.07
N VAL A 30 -9.71 -8.69 -7.28
CA VAL A 30 -9.66 -7.67 -6.24
C VAL A 30 -8.40 -6.81 -6.43
N VAL A 31 -8.58 -5.49 -6.45
CA VAL A 31 -7.49 -4.52 -6.64
C VAL A 31 -7.56 -3.47 -5.55
N VAL A 32 -6.56 -3.47 -4.68
CA VAL A 32 -6.33 -2.41 -3.70
C VAL A 32 -5.33 -1.41 -4.26
N ASN A 33 -5.65 -0.11 -4.18
CA ASN A 33 -4.77 1.01 -4.56
C ASN A 33 -4.19 0.86 -5.98
N GLY A 34 -4.99 0.38 -6.94
CA GLY A 34 -4.55 0.13 -8.31
C GLY A 34 -3.44 -0.92 -8.44
N GLY A 35 -3.29 -1.81 -7.46
CA GLY A 35 -2.25 -2.84 -7.41
C GLY A 35 -0.89 -2.34 -6.95
N LYS A 36 -0.78 -1.08 -6.52
CA LYS A 36 0.47 -0.48 -6.05
C LYS A 36 0.53 -0.43 -4.53
N PRO A 37 1.73 -0.56 -3.92
CA PRO A 37 1.91 -0.33 -2.49
C PRO A 37 1.27 0.98 -2.02
N ILE A 38 0.64 0.95 -0.85
CA ILE A 38 0.09 2.14 -0.20
C ILE A 38 1.23 2.85 0.52
N VAL A 39 1.82 3.87 -0.11
CA VAL A 39 2.84 4.72 0.53
C VAL A 39 2.15 5.80 1.36
N LEU A 40 2.21 5.66 2.67
CA LEU A 40 1.50 6.48 3.65
C LEU A 40 2.47 7.37 4.44
N GLY A 41 2.25 8.68 4.35
CA GLY A 41 2.98 9.70 5.10
C GLY A 41 2.39 9.90 6.50
N THR A 42 2.41 11.14 7.01
CA THR A 42 1.81 11.52 8.30
C THR A 42 0.50 12.28 8.14
N GLY A 43 -0.05 12.32 6.92
CA GLY A 43 -1.33 12.92 6.62
C GLY A 43 -2.24 11.90 5.96
N THR A 44 -3.51 12.29 5.81
CA THR A 44 -4.54 11.44 5.22
C THR A 44 -4.20 11.05 3.78
N LYS A 45 -4.45 9.79 3.44
CA LYS A 45 -4.31 9.25 2.09
C LYS A 45 -5.57 8.51 1.68
N THR A 46 -6.09 8.83 0.49
CA THR A 46 -7.16 8.05 -0.12
C THR A 46 -6.62 6.76 -0.72
N VAL A 47 -7.25 5.63 -0.38
CA VAL A 47 -6.94 4.30 -0.88
C VAL A 47 -8.18 3.71 -1.52
N SER A 48 -8.08 3.26 -2.77
CA SER A 48 -9.18 2.61 -3.47
C SER A 48 -9.20 1.09 -3.24
N LEU A 49 -10.39 0.51 -3.26
CA LEU A 49 -10.63 -0.92 -3.35
C LEU A 49 -11.65 -1.17 -4.46
N SER A 50 -11.31 -2.04 -5.42
CA SER A 50 -12.17 -2.44 -6.52
C SER A 50 -12.28 -3.96 -6.57
N VAL A 51 -13.51 -4.45 -6.68
CA VAL A 51 -13.85 -5.88 -6.71
C VAL A 51 -14.66 -6.14 -7.97
N THR A 52 -14.14 -6.98 -8.87
CA THR A 52 -14.85 -7.47 -10.05
C THR A 52 -15.39 -8.86 -9.76
N ALA A 53 -16.67 -9.07 -10.08
CA ALA A 53 -17.34 -10.35 -9.98
C ALA A 53 -18.06 -10.70 -11.28
N ARG A 54 -18.12 -12.00 -11.58
CA ARG A 54 -19.05 -12.55 -12.56
C ARG A 54 -20.41 -12.67 -11.91
N THR A 55 -21.46 -12.25 -12.61
CA THR A 55 -22.85 -12.37 -12.18
C THR A 55 -23.78 -12.08 -13.35
N ASP A 56 -24.92 -12.77 -13.39
CA ASP A 56 -26.02 -12.50 -14.33
C ASP A 56 -27.08 -11.53 -13.77
N SER A 57 -26.95 -11.11 -12.51
CA SER A 57 -27.90 -10.28 -11.79
C SER A 57 -27.26 -9.03 -11.18
N PRO A 58 -27.98 -7.88 -11.09
CA PRO A 58 -27.42 -6.68 -10.47
C PRO A 58 -27.10 -6.90 -8.98
N ILE A 59 -25.93 -6.40 -8.56
CA ILE A 59 -25.54 -6.35 -7.14
C ILE A 59 -26.42 -5.33 -6.41
N LYS A 60 -27.07 -5.76 -5.31
CA LYS A 60 -27.93 -4.90 -4.47
C LYS A 60 -27.27 -4.42 -3.19
N ASP A 61 -26.33 -5.17 -2.62
CA ASP A 61 -25.57 -4.74 -1.45
C ASP A 61 -24.11 -5.18 -1.53
N THR A 62 -23.25 -4.41 -0.89
CA THR A 62 -21.81 -4.68 -0.80
C THR A 62 -21.27 -4.30 0.56
N PHE A 63 -20.35 -5.09 1.07
CA PHE A 63 -19.50 -4.73 2.18
C PHE A 63 -18.04 -4.94 1.76
N LEU A 64 -17.33 -3.83 1.55
CA LEU A 64 -15.94 -3.84 1.12
C LEU A 64 -15.07 -3.27 2.23
N GLU A 65 -13.99 -3.97 2.55
CA GLU A 65 -13.16 -3.63 3.70
C GLU A 65 -11.68 -3.80 3.37
N LEU A 66 -10.86 -2.84 3.80
CA LEU A 66 -9.41 -2.97 3.91
C LEU A 66 -9.07 -3.11 5.39
N TRP A 67 -8.43 -4.22 5.76
CA TRP A 67 -8.12 -4.49 7.16
C TRP A 67 -6.74 -5.12 7.35
N HIS A 68 -6.26 -5.07 8.59
CA HIS A 68 -5.05 -5.73 9.04
C HIS A 68 -5.30 -6.40 10.38
N GLY A 69 -4.84 -7.64 10.53
CA GLY A 69 -5.00 -8.40 11.75
C GLY A 69 -4.88 -9.90 11.52
N THR A 70 -5.22 -10.63 12.56
CA THR A 70 -5.44 -12.07 12.53
C THR A 70 -6.94 -12.36 12.61
N ASP A 71 -7.31 -13.64 12.53
CA ASP A 71 -8.72 -14.02 12.68
C ASP A 71 -9.24 -13.80 14.10
N SER A 72 -8.35 -13.61 15.09
CA SER A 72 -8.67 -13.37 16.50
C SER A 72 -8.37 -11.95 16.99
N GLU A 73 -7.69 -11.12 16.20
CA GLU A 73 -7.27 -9.78 16.60
C GLU A 73 -7.28 -8.82 15.40
N LEU A 74 -8.09 -7.76 15.51
CA LEU A 74 -8.19 -6.72 14.49
C LEU A 74 -7.32 -5.51 14.88
N ASN A 75 -6.33 -5.20 14.04
CA ASN A 75 -5.41 -4.09 14.28
C ASN A 75 -5.85 -2.80 13.59
N ALA A 76 -6.47 -2.92 12.41
CA ALA A 76 -7.02 -1.80 11.64
C ALA A 76 -8.12 -2.31 10.72
N SER A 77 -9.19 -1.52 10.53
CA SER A 77 -10.30 -1.83 9.62
C SER A 77 -10.87 -0.55 9.03
N TYR A 78 -11.09 -0.59 7.72
CA TYR A 78 -11.76 0.45 6.96
C TYR A 78 -12.79 -0.20 6.07
N HIS A 79 -14.07 -0.01 6.36
CA HIS A 79 -15.15 -0.60 5.57
C HIS A 79 -16.09 0.46 5.02
N LYS A 80 -16.62 0.20 3.83
CA LYS A 80 -17.57 1.08 3.17
C LYS A 80 -18.32 0.30 2.10
N ARG A 81 -19.60 0.60 1.90
CA ARG A 81 -20.34 0.10 0.74
C ARG A 81 -19.66 0.58 -0.55
N GLY A 82 -19.56 -0.31 -1.53
CA GLY A 82 -19.08 -0.02 -2.87
C GLY A 82 -20.20 0.45 -3.79
N THR A 83 -19.82 1.23 -4.79
CA THR A 83 -20.67 1.55 -5.94
C THR A 83 -20.34 0.59 -7.07
N CYS A 84 -21.36 -0.09 -7.61
CA CYS A 84 -21.19 -1.11 -8.64
C CYS A 84 -21.55 -0.59 -10.03
N THR A 85 -20.72 -0.93 -11.02
CA THR A 85 -20.95 -0.69 -12.44
C THR A 85 -20.78 -2.00 -13.21
N ALA A 86 -21.55 -2.21 -14.28
CA ALA A 86 -21.45 -3.38 -15.14
C ALA A 86 -20.69 -3.01 -16.43
N PRO A 87 -19.34 -3.11 -16.47
CA PRO A 87 -18.56 -2.67 -17.63
C PRO A 87 -18.77 -3.55 -18.86
N SER A 88 -19.26 -4.78 -18.71
CA SER A 88 -19.57 -5.71 -19.79
C SER A 88 -20.62 -6.71 -19.34
N ALA A 89 -21.29 -7.38 -20.28
CA ALA A 89 -22.26 -8.43 -19.96
C ALA A 89 -21.61 -9.52 -19.09
N GLY A 90 -22.31 -9.92 -18.01
CA GLY A 90 -21.85 -10.96 -17.09
C GLY A 90 -20.74 -10.56 -16.12
N LEU A 91 -20.27 -9.29 -16.12
CA LEU A 91 -19.27 -8.79 -15.16
C LEU A 91 -19.74 -7.50 -14.52
N THR A 92 -19.62 -7.43 -13.20
CA THR A 92 -19.85 -6.22 -12.40
C THR A 92 -18.60 -5.88 -11.61
N THR A 93 -18.26 -4.59 -11.54
CA THR A 93 -17.18 -4.07 -10.70
C THR A 93 -17.72 -3.11 -9.66
N CYS A 94 -17.54 -3.45 -8.39
CA CYS A 94 -17.91 -2.63 -7.24
C CYS A 94 -16.66 -1.97 -6.66
N SER A 95 -16.70 -0.65 -6.48
CA SER A 95 -15.54 0.11 -6.02
C SER A 95 -15.87 1.03 -4.85
N THR A 96 -14.91 1.20 -3.95
CA THR A 96 -14.98 2.16 -2.85
C THR A 96 -13.61 2.79 -2.59
N SER A 97 -13.58 3.77 -1.69
CA SER A 97 -12.34 4.40 -1.25
C SER A 97 -12.37 4.71 0.24
N PHE A 98 -11.24 4.49 0.89
CA PHE A 98 -11.00 4.74 2.31
C PHE A 98 -10.06 5.93 2.49
N GLN A 99 -10.24 6.69 3.57
CA GLN A 99 -9.27 7.70 3.99
C GLN A 99 -8.45 7.10 5.13
N LEU A 100 -7.18 6.82 4.88
CA LEU A 100 -6.26 6.34 5.91
C LEU A 100 -5.54 7.55 6.49
N ASP A 101 -5.77 7.83 7.75
CA ASP A 101 -5.10 8.89 8.51
C ASP A 101 -4.38 8.28 9.72
N PRO A 102 -3.03 8.20 9.69
CA PRO A 102 -2.27 7.67 10.81
C PRO A 102 -2.50 8.40 12.13
N LYS A 103 -2.94 9.66 12.09
CA LYS A 103 -3.18 10.47 13.28
C LYS A 103 -4.49 10.09 13.97
N SER A 104 -5.58 9.91 13.22
CA SER A 104 -6.90 9.60 13.80
C SER A 104 -7.13 8.11 13.98
N ASP A 105 -6.54 7.27 13.13
CA ASP A 105 -6.90 5.86 13.03
C ASP A 105 -5.96 4.95 13.83
N LEU A 106 -5.06 5.54 14.62
CA LEU A 106 -4.08 4.84 15.46
C LEU A 106 -3.21 3.83 14.68
N ILE A 107 -2.99 4.05 13.37
CA ILE A 107 -2.06 3.23 12.58
C ILE A 107 -0.66 3.42 13.16
N SER A 108 -0.10 2.36 13.73
CA SER A 108 1.24 2.37 14.28
C SER A 108 2.29 1.89 13.28
N ASN A 109 3.56 2.24 13.52
CA ASN A 109 4.69 1.86 12.66
C ASN A 109 4.80 0.33 12.44
N SER A 110 4.27 -0.50 13.35
CA SER A 110 4.30 -1.97 13.23
C SER A 110 3.36 -2.50 12.16
N LEU A 111 2.38 -1.72 11.70
CA LEU A 111 1.46 -2.09 10.62
C LEU A 111 2.04 -1.85 9.22
N ALA A 112 3.28 -1.36 9.13
CA ALA A 112 3.97 -1.24 7.87
C ALA A 112 4.43 -2.61 7.36
N GLY A 113 4.21 -2.89 6.08
CA GLY A 113 4.57 -4.14 5.42
C GLY A 113 3.36 -4.88 4.86
N GLY A 114 3.43 -6.21 4.93
CA GLY A 114 2.36 -7.11 4.53
C GLY A 114 1.29 -7.27 5.62
N GLY A 115 0.48 -8.33 5.53
CA GLY A 115 -0.55 -8.64 6.53
C GLY A 115 -1.89 -7.93 6.31
N TRP A 116 -1.93 -6.92 5.44
CA TRP A 116 -3.16 -6.28 5.00
C TRP A 116 -3.97 -7.20 4.06
N LYS A 117 -5.28 -7.20 4.24
CA LYS A 117 -6.25 -7.99 3.49
C LYS A 117 -7.38 -7.08 3.00
N ALA A 118 -7.97 -7.44 1.87
CA ALA A 118 -9.22 -6.88 1.40
C ALA A 118 -10.31 -7.92 1.61
N TYR A 119 -11.30 -7.62 2.45
CA TYR A 119 -12.52 -8.42 2.54
C TYR A 119 -13.55 -7.86 1.57
N ALA A 120 -14.19 -8.75 0.83
CA ALA A 120 -15.21 -8.40 -0.14
C ALA A 120 -16.42 -9.29 0.08
N GLN A 121 -17.58 -8.67 0.25
CA GLN A 121 -18.88 -9.31 0.29
C GLN A 121 -19.80 -8.63 -0.71
N LEU A 122 -20.44 -9.43 -1.57
CA LEU A 122 -21.39 -8.97 -2.57
C LEU A 122 -22.68 -9.80 -2.46
N GLU A 123 -23.82 -9.13 -2.57
CA GLU A 123 -25.14 -9.75 -2.63
C GLU A 123 -25.90 -9.27 -3.87
N ALA A 124 -26.37 -10.19 -4.70
CA ALA A 124 -27.14 -9.91 -5.91
C ALA A 124 -28.67 -9.89 -5.65
N LYS A 125 -29.42 -9.33 -6.60
CA LYS A 125 -30.88 -9.15 -6.46
C LYS A 125 -31.68 -10.44 -6.45
N ASP A 126 -31.17 -11.48 -7.09
CA ASP A 126 -31.75 -12.83 -7.16
C ASP A 126 -31.49 -13.68 -5.90
N GLY A 127 -30.66 -13.19 -4.97
CA GLY A 127 -30.34 -13.87 -3.72
C GLY A 127 -28.93 -14.48 -3.69
N ASP A 128 -28.17 -14.39 -4.78
CA ASP A 128 -26.79 -14.86 -4.80
C ASP A 128 -25.90 -14.05 -3.86
N TYR A 129 -24.99 -14.76 -3.19
CA TYR A 129 -24.10 -14.19 -2.18
C TYR A 129 -22.70 -14.78 -2.30
N VAL A 130 -21.69 -13.91 -2.21
CA VAL A 130 -20.28 -14.32 -2.11
C VAL A 130 -19.55 -13.41 -1.13
N SER A 131 -18.72 -14.01 -0.29
CA SER A 131 -17.75 -13.26 0.50
C SER A 131 -16.44 -14.02 0.68
N ASP A 132 -15.32 -13.29 0.69
CA ASP A 132 -14.00 -13.86 0.95
C ASP A 132 -12.96 -12.78 1.32
N ASN A 133 -11.82 -13.24 1.83
CA ASN A 133 -10.63 -12.45 2.08
C ASN A 133 -9.60 -12.60 0.94
N TYR A 134 -9.05 -11.48 0.51
CA TYR A 134 -8.04 -11.40 -0.53
C TYR A 134 -6.78 -10.73 0.00
N PRO A 135 -5.57 -11.16 -0.42
CA PRO A 135 -4.35 -10.46 -0.05
C PRO A 135 -4.39 -9.02 -0.60
N ALA A 136 -4.04 -8.04 0.24
CA ALA A 136 -3.89 -6.66 -0.21
C ALA A 136 -2.43 -6.35 -0.55
N VAL A 137 -2.24 -5.21 -1.21
CA VAL A 137 -0.92 -4.61 -1.38
C VAL A 137 -0.34 -4.22 -0.02
N ARG A 138 0.99 -4.22 0.06
CA ARG A 138 1.71 -3.76 1.25
C ARG A 138 1.42 -2.28 1.55
N VAL A 139 1.41 -1.92 2.83
CA VAL A 139 1.41 -0.53 3.30
C VAL A 139 2.83 -0.15 3.69
N GLN A 140 3.34 0.98 3.18
CA GLN A 140 4.71 1.42 3.42
C GLN A 140 4.74 2.81 4.05
N ARG A 141 5.69 3.02 4.95
CA ARG A 141 5.98 4.33 5.53
C ARG A 141 6.68 5.18 4.49
N ALA A 142 6.12 6.35 4.17
CA ALA A 142 6.70 7.26 3.19
C ALA A 142 8.10 7.72 3.63
N ALA A 143 9.05 7.69 2.69
CA ALA A 143 10.38 8.25 2.88
C ALA A 143 10.57 9.49 1.99
N SER A 144 11.35 10.46 2.47
CA SER A 144 11.74 11.67 1.74
C SER A 144 13.25 11.76 1.71
N LEU A 145 13.81 12.09 0.54
CA LEU A 145 15.25 12.19 0.34
C LEU A 145 15.56 13.50 -0.40
N THR A 146 16.52 14.26 0.11
CA THR A 146 16.99 15.50 -0.53
C THR A 146 18.42 15.35 -1.04
N VAL A 147 18.80 16.21 -1.97
CA VAL A 147 20.17 16.35 -2.49
C VAL A 147 20.51 17.84 -2.59
N ASN A 148 21.78 18.16 -2.34
CA ASN A 148 22.37 19.47 -2.66
C ASN A 148 23.86 19.28 -2.94
N ALA A 149 24.35 19.73 -4.09
CA ALA A 149 25.75 19.66 -4.52
C ALA A 149 26.32 21.08 -4.63
N ALA A 150 27.41 21.37 -3.91
CA ALA A 150 28.01 22.71 -3.86
C ALA A 150 29.54 22.66 -3.70
N PRO A 151 30.29 23.70 -4.09
CA PRO A 151 29.81 24.94 -4.71
C PRO A 151 29.37 24.74 -6.17
N GLU A 152 28.52 25.65 -6.64
CA GLU A 152 28.15 25.78 -8.05
C GLU A 152 28.26 27.28 -8.42
N PRO A 153 29.10 27.64 -9.40
CA PRO A 153 30.03 26.79 -10.15
C PRO A 153 31.22 26.30 -9.29
N VAL A 154 31.93 25.28 -9.77
CA VAL A 154 33.16 24.75 -9.16
C VAL A 154 34.29 24.68 -10.18
N VAL A 155 35.52 24.93 -9.74
CA VAL A 155 36.69 24.75 -10.61
C VAL A 155 36.99 23.26 -10.81
N LYS A 156 37.34 22.85 -12.02
CA LYS A 156 37.72 21.48 -12.35
C LYS A 156 38.85 20.98 -11.44
N GLY A 157 38.71 19.74 -10.98
CA GLY A 157 39.63 19.13 -10.03
C GLY A 157 39.42 19.56 -8.57
N LYS A 158 38.53 20.52 -8.29
CA LYS A 158 38.19 20.92 -6.92
C LYS A 158 37.04 20.08 -6.34
N PRO A 159 36.93 20.02 -5.00
CA PRO A 159 35.88 19.27 -4.34
C PRO A 159 34.49 19.87 -4.53
N VAL A 160 33.51 19.02 -4.83
CA VAL A 160 32.08 19.25 -4.67
C VAL A 160 31.62 18.49 -3.43
N THR A 161 31.02 19.21 -2.49
CA THR A 161 30.34 18.63 -1.34
C THR A 161 28.90 18.34 -1.71
N VAL A 162 28.51 17.07 -1.63
CA VAL A 162 27.12 16.64 -1.81
C VAL A 162 26.54 16.29 -0.46
N THR A 163 25.46 16.98 -0.09
CA THR A 163 24.65 16.74 1.10
C THR A 163 23.30 16.17 0.72
N GLY A 164 22.61 15.60 1.70
CA GLY A 164 21.25 15.10 1.56
C GLY A 164 20.70 14.69 2.91
N ARG A 165 19.40 14.45 2.97
CA ARG A 165 18.74 13.99 4.20
C ARG A 165 17.65 12.98 3.87
N LEU A 166 17.74 11.79 4.45
CA LEU A 166 16.72 10.75 4.38
C LEU A 166 15.84 10.82 5.62
N LEU A 167 14.55 11.11 5.41
CA LEU A 167 13.53 11.12 6.44
C LEU A 167 12.55 9.98 6.20
N LEU A 168 11.98 9.45 7.28
CA LEU A 168 10.94 8.43 7.27
C LEU A 168 9.73 8.92 8.08
N ALA A 169 8.53 8.73 7.55
CA ALA A 169 7.29 8.99 8.27
C ALA A 169 7.22 8.12 9.53
N ASP A 170 7.10 8.72 10.70
CA ASP A 170 6.86 8.05 11.97
C ASP A 170 5.40 8.29 12.35
N TRP A 171 4.56 7.26 12.16
CA TRP A 171 3.13 7.36 12.41
C TRP A 171 2.82 7.47 13.91
N ASN A 172 3.57 6.77 14.76
CA ASN A 172 3.44 6.84 16.21
C ASN A 172 3.69 8.27 16.73
N ALA A 173 4.66 8.97 16.15
CA ALA A 173 5.00 10.35 16.52
C ALA A 173 4.33 11.40 15.63
N ASN A 174 3.52 10.97 14.66
CA ASN A 174 2.89 11.76 13.61
C ASN A 174 3.80 12.82 12.96
N LYS A 175 5.05 12.47 12.67
CA LYS A 175 6.04 13.37 12.04
C LYS A 175 7.08 12.61 11.24
N TYR A 176 7.81 13.30 10.38
CA TYR A 176 8.99 12.73 9.73
C TYR A 176 10.20 12.80 10.67
N ARG A 177 10.99 11.72 10.72
CA ARG A 177 12.23 11.64 11.51
C ARG A 177 13.40 11.16 10.64
N GLY A 178 14.62 11.50 11.07
CA GLY A 178 15.84 11.00 10.46
C GLY A 178 15.83 9.48 10.36
N TYR A 179 16.00 8.94 9.16
CA TYR A 179 16.08 7.50 8.98
C TYR A 179 17.54 7.06 9.06
N SER A 180 17.97 6.65 10.24
CA SER A 180 19.37 6.42 10.57
C SER A 180 19.92 5.09 10.04
N GLY A 181 21.24 5.05 9.83
CA GLY A 181 21.99 3.84 9.47
C GLY A 181 21.69 3.26 8.09
N GLN A 182 20.92 3.97 7.26
CA GLN A 182 20.47 3.47 5.96
C GLN A 182 21.51 3.65 4.88
N SER A 183 21.70 2.61 4.07
CA SER A 183 22.60 2.65 2.92
C SER A 183 21.99 3.45 1.77
N VAL A 184 22.66 4.53 1.36
CA VAL A 184 22.22 5.43 0.27
C VAL A 184 23.38 5.63 -0.70
N LYS A 185 23.10 5.51 -2.00
CA LYS A 185 24.11 5.64 -3.06
C LYS A 185 24.14 7.07 -3.59
N LEU A 186 25.34 7.66 -3.68
CA LEU A 186 25.59 8.86 -4.47
C LEU A 186 25.79 8.44 -5.92
N GLN A 187 25.04 9.03 -6.83
CA GLN A 187 25.20 8.81 -8.26
C GLN A 187 25.52 10.11 -8.98
N TYR A 188 26.27 10.02 -10.07
CA TYR A 188 26.60 11.11 -10.96
C TYR A 188 26.22 10.76 -12.39
N ARG A 189 25.78 11.75 -13.14
CA ARG A 189 25.55 11.69 -14.59
C ARG A 189 26.16 12.92 -15.23
N LYS A 190 27.10 12.72 -16.15
CA LYS A 190 27.70 13.81 -16.94
C LYS A 190 26.62 14.55 -17.74
N SER A 191 26.76 15.87 -17.89
CA SER A 191 25.89 16.65 -18.77
C SER A 191 25.90 16.10 -20.20
N GLY A 192 24.74 16.06 -20.85
CA GLY A 192 24.53 15.42 -22.15
C GLY A 192 24.40 13.88 -22.13
N SER A 193 24.61 13.22 -20.98
CA SER A 193 24.35 11.78 -20.81
C SER A 193 22.99 11.53 -20.17
N SER A 194 22.42 10.34 -20.41
CA SER A 194 21.24 9.82 -19.71
C SER A 194 21.59 8.81 -18.60
N THR A 195 22.86 8.39 -18.51
CA THR A 195 23.29 7.28 -17.64
C THR A 195 23.89 7.78 -16.33
N TYR A 196 23.34 7.32 -15.20
CA TYR A 196 23.90 7.54 -13.87
C TYR A 196 24.87 6.43 -13.47
N THR A 197 26.04 6.79 -12.95
CA THR A 197 27.02 5.89 -12.34
C THR A 197 27.07 6.13 -10.84
N THR A 198 27.10 5.06 -10.04
CA THR A 198 27.30 5.17 -8.59
C THR A 198 28.75 5.53 -8.28
N LEU A 199 28.95 6.64 -7.59
CA LEU A 199 30.26 7.10 -7.15
C LEU A 199 30.61 6.56 -5.76
N LYS A 200 29.64 6.59 -4.84
CA LYS A 200 29.84 6.20 -3.43
C LYS A 200 28.57 5.59 -2.85
N THR A 201 28.74 4.82 -1.79
CA THR A 201 27.65 4.35 -0.93
C THR A 201 27.94 4.81 0.50
N LEU A 202 26.98 5.49 1.13
CA LEU A 202 27.09 6.05 2.47
C LEU A 202 26.01 5.49 3.38
N LYS A 203 26.21 5.61 4.69
CA LYS A 203 25.16 5.42 5.68
C LYS A 203 24.70 6.77 6.21
N THR A 204 23.39 6.92 6.41
CA THR A 204 22.81 8.09 7.08
C THR A 204 23.23 8.13 8.56
N ASN A 205 23.45 9.33 9.09
CA ASN A 205 23.71 9.53 10.53
C ASN A 205 22.41 9.36 11.36
N SER A 206 22.48 9.62 12.68
CA SER A 206 21.32 9.54 13.59
C SER A 206 20.16 10.48 13.22
N SER A 207 20.46 11.60 12.56
CA SER A 207 19.50 12.61 12.08
C SER A 207 19.01 12.37 10.65
N GLY A 208 19.48 11.30 10.00
CA GLY A 208 19.16 10.96 8.61
C GLY A 208 20.04 11.64 7.57
N ASP A 209 21.08 12.39 7.99
CA ASP A 209 21.87 13.21 7.07
C ASP A 209 22.95 12.39 6.34
N LEU A 210 23.25 12.86 5.13
CA LEU A 210 24.31 12.37 4.24
C LEU A 210 25.21 13.56 3.90
N ARG A 211 26.53 13.33 3.91
CA ARG A 211 27.51 14.31 3.45
C ARG A 211 28.73 13.59 2.93
N THR A 212 29.17 13.94 1.72
CA THR A 212 30.44 13.48 1.18
C THR A 212 31.01 14.51 0.21
N THR A 213 32.28 14.34 -0.13
CA THR A 213 32.97 15.17 -1.10
C THR A 213 33.45 14.30 -2.27
N VAL A 214 33.30 14.80 -3.48
CA VAL A 214 33.78 14.17 -4.73
C VAL A 214 34.51 15.22 -5.57
N THR A 215 35.41 14.79 -6.44
CA THR A 215 36.15 15.71 -7.31
C THR A 215 35.31 16.09 -8.53
N ALA A 216 35.21 17.38 -8.83
CA ALA A 216 34.57 17.88 -10.03
C ALA A 216 35.42 17.56 -11.28
N SER A 217 34.92 16.70 -12.16
CA SER A 217 35.62 16.35 -13.41
C SER A 217 35.05 17.05 -14.65
N ALA A 218 33.74 17.23 -14.68
CA ALA A 218 32.97 17.85 -15.75
C ALA A 218 31.56 18.16 -15.25
N ASP A 219 30.85 19.03 -15.97
CA ASP A 219 29.45 19.33 -15.73
C ASP A 219 28.61 18.07 -15.59
N GLY A 220 27.64 18.10 -14.68
CA GLY A 220 26.72 17.00 -14.54
C GLY A 220 25.79 17.12 -13.36
N TYR A 221 25.14 16.01 -13.04
CA TYR A 221 24.07 15.94 -12.07
C TYR A 221 24.40 14.93 -10.99
N TRP A 222 24.26 15.33 -9.73
CA TRP A 222 24.42 14.46 -8.56
C TRP A 222 23.05 14.12 -7.97
N ARG A 223 22.85 12.86 -7.61
CA ARG A 223 21.60 12.42 -6.94
C ARG A 223 21.87 11.39 -5.87
N TRP A 224 20.98 11.32 -4.89
CA TRP A 224 20.94 10.24 -3.92
C TRP A 224 19.88 9.20 -4.29
N THR A 225 20.20 7.93 -4.10
CA THR A 225 19.23 6.83 -4.26
C THR A 225 19.23 5.93 -3.03
N PHE A 226 18.07 5.79 -2.41
CA PHE A 226 17.78 4.84 -1.35
C PHE A 226 16.95 3.68 -1.92
N ALA A 227 17.41 2.44 -1.70
CA ALA A 227 16.80 1.26 -2.30
C ALA A 227 15.44 0.87 -1.68
N GLY A 228 15.12 1.39 -0.50
CA GLY A 228 13.90 1.01 0.22
C GLY A 228 13.99 -0.37 0.87
N TRP A 229 12.86 -0.78 1.44
CA TRP A 229 12.62 -2.06 2.11
C TRP A 229 11.19 -2.54 1.79
N THR A 230 10.77 -3.67 2.35
CA THR A 230 9.37 -4.10 2.25
C THR A 230 8.42 -3.09 2.89
N THR A 231 8.83 -2.43 3.98
CA THR A 231 8.04 -1.47 4.76
C THR A 231 8.25 0.00 4.39
N VAL A 232 9.19 0.30 3.48
CA VAL A 232 9.58 1.67 3.08
C VAL A 232 9.85 1.69 1.58
N PRO A 233 9.28 2.61 0.78
CA PRO A 233 9.53 2.61 -0.65
C PRO A 233 10.99 2.98 -0.98
N ALA A 234 11.44 2.59 -2.17
CA ALA A 234 12.65 3.15 -2.76
C ALA A 234 12.44 4.64 -3.06
N VAL A 235 13.47 5.47 -2.88
CA VAL A 235 13.42 6.92 -3.15
C VAL A 235 14.68 7.33 -3.91
N THR A 236 14.49 8.03 -5.02
CA THR A 236 15.57 8.61 -5.82
C THR A 236 15.31 10.10 -5.97
N THR A 237 16.30 10.92 -5.66
CA THR A 237 16.17 12.37 -5.86
C THR A 237 16.25 12.72 -7.34
N ALA A 238 15.71 13.88 -7.70
CA ALA A 238 16.15 14.57 -8.90
C ALA A 238 17.68 14.79 -8.84
N GLY A 239 18.29 14.95 -10.01
CA GLY A 239 19.70 15.31 -10.09
C GLY A 239 19.89 16.80 -9.83
N ASP A 240 20.85 17.14 -8.98
CA ASP A 240 21.31 18.50 -8.76
C ASP A 240 22.50 18.81 -9.67
N PHE A 241 22.39 19.87 -10.46
CA PHE A 241 23.38 20.21 -11.47
C PHE A 241 24.57 20.94 -10.82
N VAL A 242 25.77 20.77 -11.37
CA VAL A 242 26.92 21.61 -11.05
C VAL A 242 27.68 21.94 -12.33
N ASP A 243 27.82 23.24 -12.61
CA ASP A 243 28.72 23.82 -13.62
C ASP A 243 30.19 23.69 -13.20
N VAL A 244 31.03 23.05 -14.03
CA VAL A 244 32.46 22.82 -13.77
C VAL A 244 33.32 23.64 -14.73
N ARG A 245 34.13 24.53 -14.18
CA ARG A 245 34.95 25.50 -14.93
C ARG A 245 36.44 25.16 -14.96
#